data_AF-A0A7M4D9T7-F1
#
_entry.id   AF-A0A7M4D9T7-F1
#
_cell.length_a   1.000
_cell.length_b   1.000
_cell.length_c   1.000
_cell.angle_alpha   90.00
_cell.angle_beta   90.00
_cell.angle_gamma   90.00
#
_symmetry.space_group_name_H-M   'P 1'
#
loop_
_entity.id
_entity.type
_entity.pdbx_description
1 polymer ?
#
loop_
_entity_poly.entity_id
_entity_poly.type
_entity_poly.pdbx_seq_one_letter_code
_entity_poly.pdbx_strand_id
1 'polypeptide(L)'
;MSKKGKRKTPVVKYNESAAVNVNFNRIKQVCQLLGCADALGIISQQEMKEIYRLRMHFMEPKLMAGHKISREKMRIYKHFCQLFCQQEKSVLVEGQKPVSVIAMVAVERFIAWHSYVPETRSTEIKKALHVLFRHFAKIENPIKDLYWNYNRILIVSNPFTTTMHTFKTSYEYRKDDVHGLYHTLKICSVEPRVSKVKINGIKRIVYQIGCQSVNDEPQWISISAARLSGLYKGDEEELPVCIQNHALIRYFSRIKPIGEDAAQSYIGISMRNKEPLIYRRNVLFPIYYKDFKLGYFIAGPVCDKLVISTFLFVTQRGTPEGDKLEKLSGLSKEEITYWNIAKLEVFASSEMNPEQGIFTLFKECGLDYLFDVAKHINRNEKDTYNWDAFDEYMRKGKELLKDDLEGIADEEDLQEKEVLLF
;
A
#
# COMPACT_ATOMS: atom_id res chain seq x y z
N MET A 1 -42.84 29.36 -15.67
CA MET A 1 -41.59 30.12 -15.87
C MET A 1 -41.06 30.63 -14.53
N SER A 2 -39.98 30.05 -13.99
CA SER A 2 -39.11 30.71 -13.00
C SER A 2 -37.72 30.09 -13.10
N LYS A 3 -36.79 30.79 -13.75
CA LYS A 3 -35.38 30.39 -13.85
C LYS A 3 -34.73 30.62 -12.48
N LYS A 4 -34.52 29.55 -11.70
CA LYS A 4 -33.61 29.59 -10.54
C LYS A 4 -32.19 29.93 -11.04
N GLY A 5 -31.75 31.16 -10.82
CA GLY A 5 -30.40 31.61 -11.14
C GLY A 5 -29.36 30.82 -10.35
N LYS A 6 -28.38 30.24 -11.05
CA LYS A 6 -27.18 29.66 -10.44
C LYS A 6 -26.50 30.74 -9.59
N ARG A 7 -26.50 30.59 -8.26
CA ARG A 7 -25.64 31.37 -7.36
C ARG A 7 -24.19 31.17 -7.80
N LYS A 8 -23.56 32.21 -8.35
CA LYS A 8 -22.11 32.22 -8.59
C LYS A 8 -21.42 32.17 -7.23
N THR A 9 -20.76 31.05 -6.93
CA THR A 9 -19.86 30.94 -5.78
C THR A 9 -18.82 32.07 -5.87
N PRO A 10 -18.66 32.93 -4.84
CA PRO A 10 -17.70 34.02 -4.91
C PRO A 10 -16.29 33.45 -5.07
N VAL A 11 -15.55 33.96 -6.04
CA VAL A 11 -14.13 33.63 -6.23
C VAL A 11 -13.37 34.22 -5.04
N VAL A 12 -12.98 33.36 -4.10
CA VAL A 12 -12.14 33.77 -2.96
C VAL A 12 -10.81 34.27 -3.53
N LYS A 13 -10.56 35.57 -3.38
CA LYS A 13 -9.34 36.21 -3.89
C LYS A 13 -8.15 35.68 -3.09
N TYR A 14 -7.16 35.12 -3.76
CA TYR A 14 -5.94 34.59 -3.14
C TYR A 14 -5.22 35.68 -2.32
N ASN A 15 -4.99 35.41 -1.03
CA ASN A 15 -4.25 36.29 -0.13
C ASN A 15 -2.85 35.71 0.11
N GLU A 16 -1.86 36.23 -0.61
CA GLU A 16 -0.47 35.79 -0.53
C GLU A 16 0.10 35.93 0.89
N SER A 17 -0.17 37.05 1.58
CA SER A 17 0.36 37.28 2.93
C SER A 17 -0.16 36.25 3.94
N ALA A 18 -1.44 35.90 3.87
CA ALA A 18 -2.00 34.84 4.71
C ALA A 18 -1.35 33.49 4.39
N ALA A 19 -1.13 33.19 3.11
CA ALA A 19 -0.54 31.93 2.70
C ALA A 19 0.96 31.80 3.05
N VAL A 20 1.72 32.90 2.98
CA VAL A 20 3.10 33.00 3.49
C VAL A 20 3.14 32.67 4.98
N ASN A 21 2.25 33.29 5.76
CA ASN A 21 2.18 33.03 7.21
C ASN A 21 1.80 31.58 7.53
N VAL A 22 0.84 30.99 6.80
CA VAL A 22 0.49 29.58 6.96
C VAL A 22 1.69 28.66 6.71
N ASN A 23 2.47 28.92 5.64
CA ASN A 23 3.66 28.13 5.34
C ASN A 23 4.74 28.30 6.42
N PHE A 24 5.00 29.54 6.84
CA PHE A 24 6.01 29.82 7.86
C PHE A 24 5.63 29.29 9.24
N ASN A 25 4.33 29.26 9.56
CA ASN A 25 3.82 28.64 10.79
C ASN A 25 4.14 27.14 10.86
N ARG A 26 4.22 26.43 9.72
CA ARG A 26 4.67 25.03 9.70
C ARG A 26 6.14 24.88 10.12
N ILE A 27 7.00 25.78 9.65
CA ILE A 27 8.42 25.83 10.06
C ILE A 27 8.51 26.17 11.57
N LYS A 28 7.70 27.13 12.01
CA LYS A 28 7.61 27.52 13.42
C LYS A 28 7.19 26.36 14.34
N GLN A 29 6.20 25.57 13.94
CA GLN A 29 5.77 24.38 14.69
C GLN A 29 6.92 23.40 14.92
N VAL A 30 7.73 23.14 13.89
CA VAL A 30 8.93 22.29 14.02
C VAL A 30 9.96 22.92 14.96
N CYS A 31 10.22 24.21 14.83
CA CYS A 31 11.17 24.91 15.71
C CYS A 31 10.70 24.98 17.16
N GLN A 32 9.38 25.01 17.42
CA GLN A 32 8.80 24.96 18.77
C GLN A 32 9.10 23.64 19.46
N LEU A 33 8.91 22.52 18.74
CA LEU A 33 9.23 21.18 19.25
C LEU A 33 10.72 21.03 19.59
N LEU A 34 11.58 21.66 18.79
CA LEU A 34 13.04 21.68 18.99
C LEU A 34 13.53 22.77 19.96
N GLY A 35 12.65 23.57 20.55
CA GLY A 35 13.02 24.64 21.49
C GLY A 35 13.80 25.80 20.88
N CYS A 36 13.69 26.03 19.57
CA CYS A 36 14.42 27.09 18.85
C CYS A 36 13.50 28.07 18.08
N ALA A 37 12.21 28.11 18.38
CA ALA A 37 11.24 28.96 17.68
C ALA A 37 11.56 30.46 17.75
N ASP A 38 12.11 30.94 18.87
CA ASP A 38 12.43 32.36 19.05
C ASP A 38 13.55 32.82 18.11
N ALA A 39 14.45 31.91 17.72
CA ALA A 39 15.51 32.17 16.76
C ALA A 39 14.98 32.49 15.35
N LEU A 40 13.72 32.14 15.03
CA LEU A 40 13.09 32.54 13.76
C LEU A 40 12.84 34.06 13.67
N GLY A 41 12.93 34.79 14.79
CA GLY A 41 12.78 36.25 14.80
C GLY A 41 13.83 37.00 13.98
N ILE A 42 14.95 36.36 13.65
CA ILE A 42 15.96 36.95 12.76
C ILE A 42 15.53 36.97 11.30
N ILE A 43 14.54 36.15 10.91
CA ILE A 43 14.08 36.01 9.52
C ILE A 43 13.10 37.15 9.19
N SER A 44 13.47 37.98 8.22
CA SER A 44 12.68 39.12 7.78
C SER A 44 11.43 38.71 6.98
N GLN A 45 10.46 39.62 6.87
CA GLN A 45 9.26 39.41 6.05
C GLN A 45 9.59 39.17 4.56
N GLN A 46 10.67 39.75 4.06
CA GLN A 46 11.12 39.52 2.69
C GLN A 46 11.66 38.10 2.51
N GLU A 47 12.49 37.64 3.43
CA GLU A 47 13.02 36.27 3.44
C GLU A 47 11.88 35.23 3.60
N MET A 48 10.86 35.52 4.42
CA MET A 48 9.65 34.69 4.51
C MET A 48 8.96 34.49 3.16
N LYS A 49 8.87 35.55 2.33
CA LYS A 49 8.30 35.46 0.97
C LYS A 49 9.19 34.65 0.04
N GLU A 50 10.51 34.75 0.15
CA GLU A 50 11.46 33.97 -0.65
C GLU A 50 11.38 32.48 -0.31
N ILE A 51 11.36 32.13 0.98
CA ILE A 51 11.11 30.77 1.45
C ILE A 51 9.77 30.26 0.92
N TYR A 52 8.73 31.09 0.98
CA TYR A 52 7.41 30.73 0.47
C TYR A 52 7.44 30.42 -1.04
N ARG A 53 8.18 31.19 -1.85
CA ARG A 53 8.33 30.94 -3.30
C ARG A 53 9.03 29.63 -3.63
N LEU A 54 9.77 29.05 -2.68
CA LEU A 54 10.41 27.74 -2.82
C LEU A 54 9.55 26.59 -2.28
N ARG A 55 8.35 26.87 -1.75
CA ARG A 55 7.48 25.84 -1.19
C ARG A 55 7.09 24.78 -2.20
N MET A 56 6.79 23.59 -1.69
CA MET A 56 6.27 22.50 -2.50
C MET A 56 4.74 22.52 -2.55
N HIS A 57 4.19 22.42 -3.75
CA HIS A 57 2.77 22.25 -4.03
C HIS A 57 2.50 20.80 -4.38
N PHE A 58 1.72 20.11 -3.54
CA PHE A 58 1.24 18.76 -3.83
C PHE A 58 -0.04 18.87 -4.66
N MET A 59 0.05 18.49 -5.93
CA MET A 59 -1.09 18.56 -6.83
C MET A 59 -1.98 17.33 -6.67
N GLU A 60 -3.28 17.50 -6.91
CA GLU A 60 -4.18 16.36 -6.98
C GLU A 60 -3.74 15.37 -8.07
N PRO A 61 -3.87 14.05 -7.81
CA PRO A 61 -3.70 13.02 -8.82
C PRO A 61 -4.53 13.28 -10.08
N LYS A 62 -3.91 13.12 -11.25
CA LYS A 62 -4.57 13.23 -12.56
C LYS A 62 -4.40 11.95 -13.35
N LEU A 63 -5.45 11.54 -14.07
CA LEU A 63 -5.35 10.45 -15.03
C LEU A 63 -4.46 10.87 -16.21
N MET A 64 -3.52 10.02 -16.59
CA MET A 64 -2.71 10.24 -17.79
C MET A 64 -3.56 9.99 -19.04
N ALA A 65 -3.35 10.78 -20.10
CA ALA A 65 -4.08 10.61 -21.35
C ALA A 65 -3.95 9.18 -21.90
N GLY A 66 -5.05 8.61 -22.38
CA GLY A 66 -5.11 7.24 -22.90
C GLY A 66 -5.28 6.13 -21.85
N HIS A 67 -5.19 6.46 -20.55
CA HIS A 67 -5.39 5.50 -19.47
C HIS A 67 -6.83 5.51 -18.94
N LYS A 68 -7.20 4.46 -18.20
CA LYS A 68 -8.56 4.28 -17.64
C LYS A 68 -8.49 4.08 -16.13
N ILE A 69 -9.50 4.57 -15.42
CA ILE A 69 -9.68 4.35 -13.98
C ILE A 69 -11.16 4.55 -13.64
N SER A 70 -11.68 3.76 -12.69
CA SER A 70 -13.04 3.98 -12.20
C SER A 70 -13.14 5.26 -11.36
N ARG A 71 -14.33 5.86 -11.29
CA ARG A 71 -14.58 7.04 -10.44
C ARG A 71 -14.27 6.75 -8.97
N GLU A 72 -14.66 5.57 -8.49
CA GLU A 72 -14.39 5.09 -7.14
C GLU A 72 -12.88 5.07 -6.84
N LYS A 73 -12.10 4.42 -7.71
CA LYS A 73 -10.65 4.28 -7.52
C LYS A 73 -9.91 5.62 -7.63
N MET A 74 -10.37 6.53 -8.48
CA MET A 74 -9.85 7.90 -8.53
C MET A 74 -10.13 8.67 -7.23
N ARG A 75 -11.35 8.54 -6.64
CA ARG A 75 -11.67 9.19 -5.35
C ARG A 75 -10.76 8.67 -4.23
N ILE A 76 -10.56 7.36 -4.16
CA ILE A 76 -9.62 6.71 -3.23
C ILE A 76 -8.23 7.33 -3.37
N TYR A 77 -7.67 7.36 -4.58
CA TYR A 77 -6.32 7.90 -4.78
C TYR A 77 -6.18 9.37 -4.44
N LYS A 78 -7.17 10.21 -4.80
CA LYS A 78 -7.17 11.63 -4.42
C LYS A 78 -7.15 11.80 -2.89
N HIS A 79 -8.04 11.09 -2.20
CA HIS A 79 -8.16 11.18 -0.75
C HIS A 79 -6.86 10.75 -0.05
N PHE A 80 -6.30 9.59 -0.42
CA PHE A 80 -5.06 9.10 0.20
C PHE A 80 -3.86 10.00 -0.09
N CYS A 81 -3.72 10.52 -1.31
CA CYS A 81 -2.62 11.44 -1.62
C CYS A 81 -2.70 12.71 -0.77
N GLN A 82 -3.91 13.21 -0.50
CA GLN A 82 -4.10 14.37 0.39
C GLN A 82 -3.80 14.01 1.86
N LEU A 83 -4.30 12.88 2.35
CA LEU A 83 -4.03 12.41 3.71
C LEU A 83 -2.54 12.18 3.97
N PHE A 84 -1.82 11.58 3.03
CA PHE A 84 -0.39 11.31 3.20
C PHE A 84 0.46 12.58 3.33
N CYS A 85 0.03 13.68 2.72
CA CYS A 85 0.68 14.97 2.91
C CYS A 85 0.44 15.54 4.32
N GLN A 86 -0.70 15.21 4.93
CA GLN A 86 -1.11 15.70 6.24
C GLN A 86 -0.71 14.76 7.39
N GLN A 87 -0.25 13.55 7.08
CA GLN A 87 0.07 12.54 8.09
C GLN A 87 1.15 13.03 9.05
N GLU A 88 0.85 13.00 10.34
CA GLU A 88 1.78 13.24 11.44
C GLU A 88 2.51 11.93 11.80
N LYS A 89 3.77 11.79 11.36
CA LYS A 89 4.56 10.55 11.57
C LYS A 89 5.95 10.82 12.14
N SER A 90 6.57 11.96 11.83
CA SER A 90 7.95 12.24 12.20
C SER A 90 8.05 12.70 13.66
N VAL A 91 8.52 11.84 14.55
CA VAL A 91 8.83 12.20 15.94
C VAL A 91 10.23 12.79 16.00
N LEU A 92 10.34 14.10 16.24
CA LEU A 92 11.61 14.82 16.26
C LEU A 92 12.32 14.74 17.61
N VAL A 93 11.53 14.69 18.68
CA VAL A 93 11.98 14.59 20.07
C VAL A 93 11.13 13.51 20.73
N GLU A 94 11.78 12.56 21.41
CA GLU A 94 11.10 11.47 22.10
C GLU A 94 10.07 12.01 23.11
N GLY A 95 8.89 11.40 23.14
CA GLY A 95 7.77 11.83 24.00
C GLY A 95 6.97 13.03 23.49
N GLN A 96 7.36 13.67 22.38
CA GLN A 96 6.58 14.75 21.77
C GLN A 96 5.64 14.25 20.66
N LYS A 97 4.66 15.09 20.29
CA LYS A 97 3.74 14.82 19.19
C LYS A 97 4.48 14.72 17.85
N PRO A 98 4.09 13.79 16.97
CA PRO A 98 4.68 13.70 15.64
C PRO A 98 4.35 14.92 14.77
N VAL A 99 5.21 15.18 13.79
CA VAL A 99 5.08 16.28 12.84
C VAL A 99 4.53 15.78 11.50
N SER A 100 3.71 16.61 10.86
CA SER A 100 3.17 16.31 9.53
C SER A 100 4.23 16.34 8.43
N VAL A 101 4.07 15.47 7.41
CA VAL A 101 4.94 15.45 6.22
C VAL A 101 5.03 16.83 5.58
N ILE A 102 3.91 17.56 5.43
CA ILE A 102 3.92 18.91 4.84
C ILE A 102 4.70 19.94 5.67
N ALA A 103 4.76 19.80 6.99
CA ALA A 103 5.58 20.67 7.83
C ALA A 103 7.07 20.32 7.71
N MET A 104 7.40 19.03 7.64
CA MET A 104 8.77 18.58 7.38
C MET A 104 9.28 19.04 6.01
N VAL A 105 8.45 18.98 4.97
CA VAL A 105 8.77 19.50 3.63
C VAL A 105 8.93 21.04 3.66
N ALA A 106 8.13 21.77 4.46
CA ALA A 106 8.33 23.21 4.62
C ALA A 106 9.71 23.55 5.21
N VAL A 107 10.19 22.77 6.18
CA VAL A 107 11.56 22.90 6.73
C VAL A 107 12.63 22.54 5.68
N GLU A 108 12.40 21.49 4.89
CA GLU A 108 13.29 21.13 3.79
C GLU A 108 13.45 22.29 2.79
N ARG A 109 12.34 22.97 2.46
CA ARG A 109 12.35 24.13 1.56
C ARG A 109 13.01 25.35 2.20
N PHE A 110 12.90 25.53 3.52
CA PHE A 110 13.66 26.54 4.26
C PHE A 110 15.18 26.28 4.19
N ILE A 111 15.62 25.03 4.34
CA ILE A 111 17.03 24.65 4.24
C ILE A 111 17.54 24.81 2.79
N ALA A 112 16.71 24.49 1.81
CA ALA A 112 17.03 24.74 0.40
C ALA A 112 17.21 26.25 0.14
N TRP A 113 16.30 27.10 0.63
CA TRP A 113 16.42 28.55 0.55
C TRP A 113 17.72 29.06 1.19
N HIS A 114 18.09 28.54 2.37
CA HIS A 114 19.32 28.89 3.07
C HIS A 114 20.59 28.62 2.24
N SER A 115 20.55 27.67 1.31
CA SER A 115 21.69 27.41 0.40
C SER A 115 21.88 28.49 -0.68
N TYR A 116 20.90 29.38 -0.86
CA TYR A 116 20.93 30.49 -1.83
C TYR A 116 21.20 31.86 -1.20
N VAL A 117 21.27 31.97 0.13
CA VAL A 117 21.57 33.27 0.78
C VAL A 117 23.08 33.55 0.81
N PRO A 118 23.51 34.84 0.86
CA PRO A 118 24.92 35.19 0.98
C PRO A 118 25.61 34.52 2.17
N GLU A 119 26.89 34.20 2.05
CA GLU A 119 27.65 33.42 3.05
C GLU A 119 27.60 34.01 4.48
N THR A 120 27.67 35.33 4.59
CA THR A 120 27.57 36.03 5.89
C THR A 120 26.21 35.80 6.55
N ARG A 121 25.13 35.94 5.78
CA ARG A 121 23.76 35.69 6.23
C ARG A 121 23.50 34.20 6.50
N SER A 122 24.06 33.34 5.65
CA SER A 122 24.02 31.88 5.82
C SER A 122 24.59 31.45 7.17
N THR A 123 25.74 32.02 7.54
CA THR A 123 26.44 31.73 8.81
C THR A 123 25.64 32.20 10.02
N GLU A 124 25.07 33.40 9.96
CA GLU A 124 24.21 33.95 11.01
C GLU A 124 22.99 33.05 11.26
N ILE A 125 22.26 32.68 10.19
CA ILE A 125 21.08 31.82 10.25
C ILE A 125 21.44 30.44 10.80
N LYS A 126 22.53 29.84 10.29
CA LYS A 126 22.99 28.52 10.73
C LYS A 126 23.39 28.51 12.20
N LYS A 127 23.97 29.59 12.72
CA LYS A 127 24.31 29.74 14.14
C LYS A 127 23.05 29.84 15.01
N ALA A 128 22.11 30.70 14.64
CA ALA A 128 20.88 30.91 15.39
C ALA A 128 19.98 29.66 15.41
N LEU A 129 19.83 28.99 14.27
CA LEU A 129 18.98 27.80 14.10
C LEU A 129 19.77 26.49 14.10
N HIS A 130 20.96 26.45 14.73
CA HIS A 130 21.85 25.28 14.68
C HIS A 130 21.18 23.98 15.16
N VAL A 131 20.24 24.06 16.11
CA VAL A 131 19.45 22.91 16.60
C VAL A 131 18.59 22.33 15.48
N LEU A 132 17.92 23.18 14.68
CA LEU A 132 17.10 22.77 13.54
C LEU A 132 17.97 22.05 12.49
N PHE A 133 19.07 22.68 12.07
CA PHE A 133 19.97 22.10 11.07
C PHE A 133 20.57 20.76 11.54
N ARG A 134 20.99 20.67 12.81
CA ARG A 134 21.54 19.42 13.38
C ARG A 134 20.53 18.29 13.40
N HIS A 135 19.28 18.56 13.78
CA HIS A 135 18.23 17.54 13.78
C HIS A 135 17.87 17.15 12.36
N PHE A 136 17.63 18.13 11.48
CA PHE A 136 17.20 17.85 10.11
C PHE A 136 18.25 17.08 9.30
N ALA A 137 19.55 17.31 9.55
CA ALA A 137 20.63 16.52 8.94
C ALA A 137 20.59 15.02 9.29
N LYS A 138 19.90 14.63 10.37
CA LYS A 138 19.72 13.23 10.80
C LYS A 138 18.40 12.62 10.32
N ILE A 139 17.51 13.42 9.76
CA ILE A 139 16.18 12.98 9.35
C ILE A 139 16.25 12.42 7.94
N GLU A 140 15.71 11.22 7.76
CA GLU A 140 15.52 10.65 6.44
C GLU A 140 14.52 11.51 5.63
N ASN A 141 14.80 11.73 4.33
CA ASN A 141 14.08 12.66 3.48
C ASN A 141 12.53 12.58 3.68
N PRO A 142 11.85 13.65 4.12
CA PRO A 142 10.41 13.64 4.39
C PRO A 142 9.54 13.20 3.21
N ILE A 143 10.03 13.40 1.99
CA ILE A 143 9.38 12.94 0.75
C ILE A 143 9.41 11.41 0.65
N LYS A 144 10.41 10.74 1.22
CA LYS A 144 10.51 9.27 1.19
C LYS A 144 9.28 8.64 1.84
N ASP A 145 8.82 9.15 2.98
CA ASP A 145 7.60 8.67 3.66
C ASP A 145 6.34 8.80 2.78
N LEU A 146 6.23 9.89 2.01
CA LEU A 146 5.15 10.06 1.05
C LEU A 146 5.17 8.97 -0.04
N TYR A 147 6.36 8.65 -0.57
CA TYR A 147 6.52 7.62 -1.60
C TYR A 147 6.30 6.21 -1.05
N TRP A 148 6.69 5.94 0.21
CA TRP A 148 6.31 4.72 0.92
C TRP A 148 4.79 4.55 0.97
N ASN A 149 4.06 5.62 1.29
CA ASN A 149 2.60 5.57 1.36
C ASN A 149 1.95 5.42 -0.03
N TYR A 150 2.51 6.05 -1.07
CA TYR A 150 2.10 5.80 -2.46
C TYR A 150 2.27 4.32 -2.84
N ASN A 151 3.42 3.73 -2.55
CA ASN A 151 3.63 2.31 -2.80
C ASN A 151 2.66 1.43 -2.02
N ARG A 152 2.37 1.75 -0.75
CA ARG A 152 1.41 0.99 0.05
C ARG A 152 0.01 0.99 -0.56
N ILE A 153 -0.53 2.15 -0.94
CA ILE A 153 -1.87 2.19 -1.55
C ILE A 153 -1.90 1.49 -2.91
N LEU A 154 -0.81 1.58 -3.70
CA LEU A 154 -0.71 0.84 -4.95
C LEU A 154 -0.71 -0.67 -4.72
N ILE A 155 0.00 -1.18 -3.72
CA ILE A 155 0.07 -2.62 -3.45
C ILE A 155 -1.29 -3.15 -2.95
N VAL A 156 -1.98 -2.42 -2.07
CA VAL A 156 -3.26 -2.87 -1.49
C VAL A 156 -4.41 -2.76 -2.49
N SER A 157 -4.43 -1.73 -3.34
CA SER A 157 -5.56 -1.44 -4.22
C SER A 157 -5.48 -2.08 -5.61
N ASN A 158 -4.39 -2.77 -5.96
CA ASN A 158 -4.16 -3.29 -7.31
C ASN A 158 -4.06 -4.82 -7.35
N PRO A 159 -5.20 -5.51 -7.56
CA PRO A 159 -5.16 -6.92 -7.88
C PRO A 159 -4.50 -7.15 -9.24
N PHE A 160 -3.48 -8.01 -9.31
CA PHE A 160 -2.83 -8.39 -10.58
C PHE A 160 -3.70 -9.22 -11.53
N THR A 161 -4.89 -9.62 -11.08
CA THR A 161 -5.92 -10.27 -11.89
C THR A 161 -6.83 -9.27 -12.62
N THR A 162 -6.70 -7.98 -12.32
CA THR A 162 -7.53 -6.89 -12.86
C THR A 162 -6.64 -5.77 -13.41
N THR A 163 -7.23 -4.75 -14.01
CA THR A 163 -6.48 -3.55 -14.42
C THR A 163 -5.91 -2.84 -13.19
N MET A 164 -4.58 -2.85 -13.11
CA MET A 164 -3.81 -2.20 -12.05
C MET A 164 -3.54 -0.75 -12.43
N HIS A 165 -3.06 0.04 -11.47
CA HIS A 165 -2.67 1.42 -11.70
C HIS A 165 -1.28 1.66 -11.13
N THR A 166 -0.49 2.51 -11.77
CA THR A 166 0.78 3.01 -11.23
C THR A 166 0.77 4.53 -11.18
N PHE A 167 1.61 5.10 -10.32
CA PHE A 167 1.80 6.53 -10.19
C PHE A 167 3.11 6.92 -10.86
N LYS A 168 3.06 7.91 -11.76
CA LYS A 168 4.25 8.59 -12.29
C LYS A 168 4.26 10.01 -11.72
N THR A 169 5.28 10.33 -10.95
CA THR A 169 5.48 11.62 -10.32
C THR A 169 6.53 12.45 -11.06
N SER A 170 6.41 13.76 -10.96
CA SER A 170 7.43 14.69 -11.44
C SER A 170 7.46 15.95 -10.59
N TYR A 171 8.59 16.64 -10.64
CA TYR A 171 8.79 17.93 -9.99
C TYR A 171 8.99 19.00 -11.06
N GLU A 172 8.25 20.09 -10.95
CA GLU A 172 8.31 21.19 -11.91
C GLU A 172 8.32 22.52 -11.16
N TYR A 173 9.30 23.39 -11.44
CA TYR A 173 9.24 24.77 -10.97
C TYR A 173 8.34 25.57 -11.89
N ARG A 174 7.34 26.24 -11.32
CA ARG A 174 6.43 27.12 -12.08
C ARG A 174 6.55 28.55 -11.59
N LYS A 175 6.47 29.49 -12.54
CA LYS A 175 6.51 30.94 -12.28
C LYS A 175 5.21 31.65 -12.67
N ASP A 176 4.42 31.07 -13.56
CA ASP A 176 3.31 31.77 -14.24
C ASP A 176 2.01 31.79 -13.44
N ASP A 177 1.78 30.78 -12.58
CA ASP A 177 0.65 30.73 -11.66
C ASP A 177 1.06 31.28 -10.28
N VAL A 178 1.46 30.35 -9.42
CA VAL A 178 1.82 30.58 -8.04
C VAL A 178 3.23 30.04 -7.90
N HIS A 179 4.21 30.93 -7.71
CA HIS A 179 5.62 30.54 -7.73
C HIS A 179 5.90 29.45 -6.67
N GLY A 180 6.41 28.31 -7.11
CA GLY A 180 6.71 27.17 -6.25
C GLY A 180 7.26 25.98 -7.02
N LEU A 181 7.65 24.96 -6.25
CA LEU A 181 7.97 23.64 -6.75
C LEU A 181 6.71 22.77 -6.75
N TYR A 182 6.30 22.25 -7.89
CA TYR A 182 5.09 21.46 -8.02
C TYR A 182 5.43 19.98 -8.07
N HIS A 183 4.93 19.23 -7.09
CA HIS A 183 4.90 17.78 -7.12
C HIS A 183 3.60 17.34 -7.81
N THR A 184 3.73 16.78 -9.00
CA THR A 184 2.59 16.29 -9.79
C THR A 184 2.55 14.79 -9.78
N LEU A 185 1.36 14.20 -9.70
CA LEU A 185 1.14 12.77 -9.75
C LEU A 185 0.18 12.43 -10.90
N LYS A 186 0.67 11.63 -11.86
CA LYS A 186 -0.11 11.08 -12.96
C LYS A 186 -0.40 9.61 -12.71
N ILE A 187 -1.61 9.17 -13.01
CA ILE A 187 -2.05 7.78 -12.85
C ILE A 187 -2.07 7.10 -14.22
N CYS A 188 -1.44 5.95 -14.33
CA CYS A 188 -1.42 5.11 -15.53
C CYS A 188 -2.09 3.77 -15.23
N SER A 189 -2.99 3.30 -16.09
CA SER A 189 -3.54 1.94 -16.05
C SER A 189 -2.57 0.92 -16.65
N VAL A 190 -2.55 -0.28 -16.08
CA VAL A 190 -1.73 -1.42 -16.47
C VAL A 190 -2.63 -2.63 -16.58
N GLU A 191 -2.76 -3.19 -17.78
CA GLU A 191 -3.60 -4.36 -18.00
C GLU A 191 -2.97 -5.64 -17.41
N PRO A 192 -3.79 -6.58 -16.91
CA PRO A 192 -3.29 -7.85 -16.40
C PRO A 192 -2.69 -8.69 -17.53
N ARG A 193 -1.59 -9.40 -17.24
CA ARG A 193 -1.00 -10.36 -18.17
C ARG A 193 -1.71 -11.71 -18.05
N VAL A 194 -2.65 -11.94 -18.96
CA VAL A 194 -3.50 -13.13 -18.97
C VAL A 194 -3.05 -14.12 -20.04
N SER A 195 -2.98 -15.40 -19.70
CA SER A 195 -2.75 -16.47 -20.69
C SER A 195 -3.62 -17.69 -20.42
N LYS A 196 -3.71 -18.58 -21.42
CA LYS A 196 -4.41 -19.86 -21.32
C LYS A 196 -3.38 -20.98 -21.30
N VAL A 197 -3.48 -21.88 -20.32
CA VAL A 197 -2.62 -23.07 -20.20
C VAL A 197 -3.47 -24.33 -20.17
N LYS A 198 -2.93 -25.45 -20.65
CA LYS A 198 -3.62 -26.75 -20.61
C LYS A 198 -3.08 -27.56 -19.43
N ILE A 199 -3.93 -27.84 -18.44
CA ILE A 199 -3.60 -28.65 -17.27
C ILE A 199 -4.56 -29.83 -17.23
N ASN A 200 -4.03 -31.06 -17.26
CA ASN A 200 -4.79 -32.31 -17.29
C ASN A 200 -5.89 -32.30 -18.38
N GLY A 201 -5.53 -31.86 -19.60
CA GLY A 201 -6.48 -31.78 -20.71
C GLY A 201 -7.35 -30.52 -20.74
N ILE A 202 -7.51 -29.82 -19.61
CA ILE A 202 -8.44 -28.70 -19.45
C ILE A 202 -7.73 -27.37 -19.68
N LYS A 203 -8.28 -26.51 -20.54
CA LYS A 203 -7.81 -25.13 -20.72
C LYS A 203 -8.20 -24.29 -19.50
N ARG A 204 -7.22 -23.65 -18.87
CA ARG A 204 -7.37 -22.81 -17.67
C ARG A 204 -6.79 -21.43 -17.93
N ILE A 205 -7.47 -20.39 -17.45
CA ILE A 205 -6.96 -19.02 -17.42
C ILE A 205 -5.96 -18.90 -16.27
N VAL A 206 -4.82 -18.27 -16.54
CA VAL A 206 -3.81 -17.92 -15.54
C VAL A 206 -3.38 -16.48 -15.72
N TYR A 207 -3.02 -15.85 -14.59
CA TYR A 207 -2.55 -14.47 -14.53
C TYR A 207 -1.08 -14.46 -14.14
N GLN A 208 -0.22 -13.75 -14.86
CA GLN A 208 1.15 -13.53 -14.40
C GLN A 208 1.12 -12.63 -13.16
N ILE A 209 1.87 -13.00 -12.14
CA ILE A 209 1.92 -12.24 -10.89
C ILE A 209 2.76 -11.00 -11.13
N GLY A 210 2.21 -9.84 -10.76
CA GLY A 210 2.87 -8.56 -10.94
C GLY A 210 2.64 -7.64 -9.75
N CYS A 211 3.51 -6.66 -9.61
CA CYS A 211 3.45 -5.64 -8.57
C CYS A 211 3.84 -4.27 -9.14
N GLN A 212 3.31 -3.21 -8.54
CA GLN A 212 3.57 -1.84 -8.96
C GLN A 212 4.39 -1.13 -7.90
N SER A 213 5.20 -0.20 -8.37
CA SER A 213 5.87 0.80 -7.55
C SER A 213 5.71 2.15 -8.26
N VAL A 214 5.66 3.21 -7.48
CA VAL A 214 5.65 4.59 -7.97
C VAL A 214 6.91 4.81 -8.81
N ASN A 215 6.75 5.48 -9.96
CA ASN A 215 7.76 5.78 -10.96
C ASN A 215 8.37 4.59 -11.70
N ASP A 216 8.24 3.37 -11.19
CA ASP A 216 8.75 2.17 -11.83
C ASP A 216 7.78 1.64 -12.88
N GLU A 217 8.31 0.79 -13.75
CA GLU A 217 7.48 -0.08 -14.59
C GLU A 217 6.92 -1.24 -13.76
N PRO A 218 5.75 -1.79 -14.12
CA PRO A 218 5.20 -2.95 -13.45
C PRO A 218 6.19 -4.11 -13.47
N GLN A 219 6.53 -4.60 -12.28
CA GLN A 219 7.44 -5.73 -12.13
C GLN A 219 6.63 -7.02 -12.18
N TRP A 220 6.85 -7.80 -13.23
CA TRP A 220 6.24 -9.10 -13.43
C TRP A 220 7.20 -10.19 -12.96
N ILE A 221 6.69 -11.12 -12.16
CA ILE A 221 7.53 -12.14 -11.52
C ILE A 221 7.83 -13.25 -12.53
N SER A 222 9.11 -13.59 -12.62
CA SER A 222 9.68 -14.71 -13.37
C SER A 222 10.66 -15.46 -12.49
N ILE A 223 10.95 -16.71 -12.83
CA ILE A 223 11.97 -17.54 -12.17
C ILE A 223 12.95 -18.06 -13.21
N SER A 224 14.24 -18.01 -12.92
CA SER A 224 15.25 -18.62 -13.76
C SER A 224 15.04 -20.14 -13.84
N ALA A 225 15.07 -20.69 -15.06
CA ALA A 225 14.97 -22.12 -15.32
C ALA A 225 16.06 -22.93 -14.62
N ALA A 226 17.26 -22.37 -14.46
CA ALA A 226 18.37 -22.98 -13.73
C ALA A 226 18.00 -23.32 -12.27
N ARG A 227 17.04 -22.59 -11.69
CA ARG A 227 16.56 -22.81 -10.32
C ARG A 227 15.53 -23.92 -10.19
N LEU A 228 15.08 -24.51 -11.30
CA LEU A 228 14.03 -25.53 -11.30
C LEU A 228 14.58 -26.96 -11.21
N SER A 229 15.89 -27.14 -11.02
CA SER A 229 16.57 -28.44 -10.75
C SER A 229 16.06 -29.61 -11.59
N GLY A 230 15.92 -29.43 -12.91
CA GLY A 230 15.47 -30.47 -13.84
C GLY A 230 13.96 -30.74 -13.86
N LEU A 231 13.14 -29.99 -13.12
CA LEU A 231 11.69 -30.02 -13.25
C LEU A 231 11.22 -29.45 -14.59
N TYR A 232 11.95 -28.47 -15.11
CA TYR A 232 11.71 -27.89 -16.43
C TYR A 232 12.65 -28.53 -17.45
N LYS A 233 12.10 -28.80 -18.64
CA LYS A 233 12.79 -29.48 -19.76
C LYS A 233 12.70 -28.72 -21.08
N GLY A 234 12.20 -27.48 -21.04
CA GLY A 234 12.19 -26.62 -22.21
C GLY A 234 13.45 -25.75 -22.26
N ASP A 235 13.47 -24.82 -23.22
CA ASP A 235 14.67 -24.07 -23.60
C ASP A 235 14.65 -22.61 -23.11
N GLU A 236 13.60 -22.17 -22.40
CA GLU A 236 13.53 -20.80 -21.88
C GLU A 236 14.49 -20.60 -20.70
N GLU A 237 15.19 -19.46 -20.68
CA GLU A 237 16.08 -19.08 -19.56
C GLU A 237 15.30 -18.68 -18.29
N GLU A 238 14.12 -18.10 -18.46
CA GLU A 238 13.22 -17.68 -17.38
C GLU A 238 11.77 -18.04 -17.68
N LEU A 239 11.06 -18.50 -16.66
CA LEU A 239 9.64 -18.82 -16.76
C LEU A 239 8.82 -17.77 -16.01
N PRO A 240 7.79 -17.17 -16.64
CA PRO A 240 6.87 -16.29 -15.94
C PRO A 240 6.09 -17.09 -14.87
N VAL A 241 5.96 -16.50 -13.69
CA VAL A 241 5.17 -17.09 -12.60
C VAL A 241 3.71 -16.68 -12.75
N CYS A 242 2.88 -17.67 -13.06
CA CYS A 242 1.46 -17.49 -13.32
C CYS A 242 0.61 -18.19 -12.27
N ILE A 243 -0.56 -17.66 -11.95
CA ILE A 243 -1.45 -18.22 -10.94
C ILE A 243 -2.86 -18.44 -11.48
N GLN A 244 -3.45 -19.58 -11.10
CA GLN A 244 -4.86 -19.87 -11.34
C GLN A 244 -5.76 -19.15 -10.34
N ASN A 245 -6.94 -18.70 -10.77
CA ASN A 245 -7.94 -18.11 -9.88
C ASN A 245 -8.32 -19.04 -8.71
N HIS A 246 -8.36 -20.35 -8.95
CA HIS A 246 -8.62 -21.36 -7.91
C HIS A 246 -7.58 -21.35 -6.78
N ALA A 247 -6.32 -21.07 -7.09
CA ALA A 247 -5.28 -20.97 -6.08
C ALA A 247 -5.48 -19.74 -5.18
N LEU A 248 -5.92 -18.62 -5.76
CA LEU A 248 -6.27 -17.40 -5.01
C LEU A 248 -7.48 -17.63 -4.09
N ILE A 249 -8.55 -18.23 -4.60
CA ILE A 249 -9.73 -18.59 -3.79
C ILE A 249 -9.31 -19.44 -2.59
N ARG A 250 -8.46 -20.45 -2.83
CA ARG A 250 -7.91 -21.33 -1.78
C ARG A 250 -6.98 -20.63 -0.79
N TYR A 251 -6.28 -19.60 -1.23
CA TYR A 251 -5.45 -18.76 -0.37
C TYR A 251 -6.36 -17.98 0.57
N PHE A 252 -7.22 -17.12 0.02
CA PHE A 252 -8.13 -16.26 0.78
C PHE A 252 -9.04 -17.05 1.74
N SER A 253 -9.53 -18.21 1.34
CA SER A 253 -10.39 -19.04 2.21
C SER A 253 -9.67 -19.62 3.44
N ARG A 254 -8.32 -19.70 3.44
CA ARG A 254 -7.53 -20.34 4.50
C ARG A 254 -6.80 -19.38 5.40
N ILE A 255 -6.67 -18.12 5.01
CA ILE A 255 -5.94 -17.11 5.77
C ILE A 255 -6.84 -16.12 6.52
N LYS A 256 -8.17 -16.33 6.47
CA LYS A 256 -9.09 -15.62 7.35
C LYS A 256 -8.60 -15.73 8.81
N PRO A 257 -8.66 -14.66 9.61
CA PRO A 257 -9.42 -13.42 9.40
C PRO A 257 -8.70 -12.30 8.63
N ILE A 258 -7.53 -12.53 8.02
CA ILE A 258 -6.85 -11.49 7.23
C ILE A 258 -7.72 -11.09 6.02
N GLY A 259 -8.00 -9.80 5.87
CA GLY A 259 -8.77 -9.24 4.74
C GLY A 259 -8.09 -9.50 3.38
N GLU A 260 -8.89 -9.66 2.32
CA GLU A 260 -8.38 -10.03 0.99
C GLU A 260 -7.41 -8.99 0.41
N ASP A 261 -7.68 -7.70 0.61
CA ASP A 261 -6.82 -6.61 0.12
C ASP A 261 -5.45 -6.64 0.81
N ALA A 262 -5.43 -6.79 2.14
CA ALA A 262 -4.22 -6.97 2.91
C ALA A 262 -3.48 -8.25 2.48
N ALA A 263 -4.17 -9.38 2.38
CA ALA A 263 -3.59 -10.64 1.95
C ALA A 263 -2.96 -10.58 0.56
N GLN A 264 -3.65 -9.97 -0.40
CA GLN A 264 -3.17 -9.82 -1.75
C GLN A 264 -1.86 -9.04 -1.80
N SER A 265 -1.72 -7.99 -0.96
CA SER A 265 -0.48 -7.22 -0.86
C SER A 265 0.73 -8.09 -0.52
N TYR A 266 0.54 -9.11 0.32
CA TYR A 266 1.60 -9.99 0.77
C TYR A 266 2.01 -11.06 -0.23
N ILE A 267 1.22 -11.33 -1.28
CA ILE A 267 1.60 -12.28 -2.34
C ILE A 267 2.85 -11.77 -3.05
N GLY A 268 2.79 -10.53 -3.59
CA GLY A 268 3.90 -9.93 -4.32
C GLY A 268 5.11 -9.59 -3.43
N ILE A 269 4.88 -9.26 -2.16
CA ILE A 269 5.95 -9.03 -1.18
C ILE A 269 6.69 -10.35 -0.89
N SER A 270 5.95 -11.42 -0.60
CA SER A 270 6.54 -12.72 -0.26
C SER A 270 7.33 -13.29 -1.44
N MET A 271 6.78 -13.26 -2.65
CA MET A 271 7.45 -13.82 -3.83
C MET A 271 8.70 -13.05 -4.27
N ARG A 272 8.82 -11.77 -3.93
CA ARG A 272 10.03 -10.99 -4.20
C ARG A 272 11.12 -11.19 -3.15
N ASN A 273 10.72 -11.39 -1.89
CA ASN A 273 11.64 -11.36 -0.76
C ASN A 273 12.00 -12.74 -0.21
N LYS A 274 11.33 -13.80 -0.66
CA LYS A 274 11.50 -15.16 -0.15
C LYS A 274 11.76 -16.11 -1.29
N GLU A 275 12.79 -16.93 -1.11
CA GLU A 275 13.19 -17.88 -2.13
C GLU A 275 12.22 -19.06 -2.20
N PRO A 276 11.77 -19.44 -3.41
CA PRO A 276 11.04 -20.69 -3.59
C PRO A 276 11.94 -21.89 -3.32
N LEU A 277 11.33 -22.98 -2.86
CA LEU A 277 12.01 -24.24 -2.61
C LEU A 277 11.41 -25.36 -3.47
N ILE A 278 12.23 -26.34 -3.84
CA ILE A 278 11.75 -27.55 -4.53
C ILE A 278 11.42 -28.61 -3.49
N TYR A 279 10.19 -29.10 -3.51
CA TYR A 279 9.71 -30.11 -2.59
C TYR A 279 8.71 -31.06 -3.27
N ARG A 280 8.95 -32.38 -3.14
CA ARG A 280 8.13 -33.44 -3.76
C ARG A 280 7.79 -33.17 -5.23
N ARG A 281 8.80 -32.78 -6.03
CA ARG A 281 8.70 -32.42 -7.46
C ARG A 281 7.81 -31.19 -7.78
N ASN A 282 7.49 -30.38 -6.79
CA ASN A 282 6.82 -29.10 -6.96
C ASN A 282 7.74 -27.95 -6.56
N VAL A 283 7.46 -26.76 -7.09
CA VAL A 283 8.03 -25.51 -6.62
C VAL A 283 7.07 -24.91 -5.59
N LEU A 284 7.57 -24.66 -4.39
CA LEU A 284 6.83 -24.09 -3.27
C LEU A 284 7.26 -22.64 -3.07
N PHE A 285 6.36 -21.71 -3.31
CA PHE A 285 6.56 -20.29 -2.98
C PHE A 285 6.04 -20.02 -1.56
N PRO A 286 6.92 -19.75 -0.59
CA PRO A 286 6.47 -19.46 0.76
C PRO A 286 5.75 -18.11 0.80
N ILE A 287 4.59 -18.09 1.44
CA ILE A 287 3.77 -16.89 1.62
C ILE A 287 3.75 -16.51 3.09
N TYR A 288 4.06 -15.25 3.35
CA TYR A 288 4.15 -14.68 4.68
C TYR A 288 3.10 -13.58 4.87
N TYR A 289 2.67 -13.40 6.12
CA TYR A 289 2.00 -12.20 6.60
C TYR A 289 2.86 -11.60 7.70
N LYS A 290 3.37 -10.38 7.48
CA LYS A 290 4.47 -9.81 8.26
C LYS A 290 5.64 -10.82 8.27
N ASP A 291 6.07 -11.25 9.46
CA ASP A 291 7.16 -12.21 9.64
C ASP A 291 6.68 -13.66 9.75
N PHE A 292 5.37 -13.90 9.67
CA PHE A 292 4.78 -15.21 9.90
C PHE A 292 4.47 -15.95 8.60
N LYS A 293 5.03 -17.16 8.45
CA LYS A 293 4.78 -17.99 7.28
C LYS A 293 3.37 -18.58 7.37
N LEU A 294 2.51 -18.26 6.42
CA LEU A 294 1.14 -18.78 6.37
C LEU A 294 1.04 -20.10 5.61
N GLY A 295 1.91 -20.32 4.63
CA GLY A 295 1.87 -21.52 3.81
C GLY A 295 2.62 -21.34 2.50
N TYR A 296 2.22 -22.12 1.49
CA TYR A 296 2.91 -22.17 0.21
C TYR A 296 1.93 -22.14 -0.96
N PHE A 297 2.26 -21.36 -1.98
CA PHE A 297 1.71 -21.62 -3.31
C PHE A 297 2.48 -22.75 -3.98
N ILE A 298 1.74 -23.71 -4.54
CA ILE A 298 2.29 -24.89 -5.19
C ILE A 298 2.27 -24.67 -6.70
N ALA A 299 3.44 -24.73 -7.32
CA ALA A 299 3.63 -24.50 -8.73
C ALA A 299 4.39 -25.64 -9.43
N GLY A 300 4.13 -25.79 -10.73
CA GLY A 300 4.87 -26.68 -11.61
C GLY A 300 4.97 -26.10 -13.03
N PRO A 301 5.99 -26.50 -13.81
CA PRO A 301 6.17 -26.02 -15.17
C PRO A 301 5.06 -26.53 -16.10
N VAL A 302 4.44 -25.62 -16.87
CA VAL A 302 3.40 -25.90 -17.87
C VAL A 302 3.57 -24.95 -19.05
N CYS A 303 3.90 -25.47 -20.24
CA CYS A 303 4.04 -24.68 -21.48
C CYS A 303 4.90 -23.41 -21.28
N ASP A 304 6.13 -23.61 -20.79
CA ASP A 304 7.13 -22.56 -20.57
C ASP A 304 6.69 -21.46 -19.59
N LYS A 305 5.87 -21.85 -18.60
CA LYS A 305 5.41 -21.00 -17.50
C LYS A 305 5.47 -21.80 -16.22
N LEU A 306 5.75 -21.14 -15.10
CA LEU A 306 5.61 -21.76 -13.80
C LEU A 306 4.21 -21.47 -13.27
N VAL A 307 3.33 -22.49 -13.28
CA VAL A 307 1.91 -22.30 -12.97
C VAL A 307 1.59 -22.74 -11.55
N ILE A 308 1.16 -21.79 -10.73
CA ILE A 308 0.58 -22.01 -9.40
C ILE A 308 -0.84 -22.55 -9.54
N SER A 309 -1.05 -23.74 -9.00
CA SER A 309 -2.31 -24.50 -9.12
C SER A 309 -3.16 -24.49 -7.84
N THR A 310 -2.53 -24.31 -6.69
CA THR A 310 -3.21 -24.26 -5.39
C THR A 310 -2.35 -23.52 -4.37
N PHE A 311 -3.00 -23.07 -3.30
CA PHE A 311 -2.36 -22.75 -2.03
C PHE A 311 -2.47 -23.95 -1.08
N LEU A 312 -1.46 -24.18 -0.24
CA LEU A 312 -1.51 -25.05 0.93
C LEU A 312 -1.16 -24.23 2.17
N PHE A 313 -2.02 -24.27 3.18
CA PHE A 313 -1.70 -23.72 4.49
C PHE A 313 -0.58 -24.53 5.14
N VAL A 314 0.23 -23.90 6.01
CA VAL A 314 1.51 -24.46 6.47
C VAL A 314 1.38 -25.83 7.16
N THR A 315 0.24 -26.13 7.80
CA THR A 315 -0.03 -27.40 8.48
C THR A 315 -0.48 -28.53 7.53
N GLN A 316 -0.76 -28.22 6.26
CA GLN A 316 -1.34 -29.20 5.34
C GLN A 316 -0.29 -30.14 4.76
N ARG A 317 -0.65 -31.41 4.60
CA ARG A 317 0.15 -32.40 3.87
C ARG A 317 0.62 -31.88 2.50
N GLY A 318 1.89 -32.12 2.18
CA GLY A 318 2.55 -31.59 0.98
C GLY A 318 3.32 -30.28 1.21
N THR A 319 3.25 -29.71 2.42
CA THR A 319 4.23 -28.71 2.90
C THR A 319 5.29 -29.42 3.76
N PRO A 320 6.53 -28.89 3.85
CA PRO A 320 7.56 -29.47 4.72
C PRO A 320 7.11 -29.59 6.18
N GLU A 321 6.44 -28.56 6.71
CA GLU A 321 5.95 -28.53 8.08
C GLU A 321 4.74 -29.45 8.30
N GLY A 322 3.80 -29.50 7.35
CA GLY A 322 2.61 -30.36 7.44
C GLY A 322 2.95 -31.84 7.33
N ASP A 323 3.92 -32.20 6.48
CA ASP A 323 4.41 -33.58 6.40
C ASP A 323 5.19 -33.99 7.67
N LYS A 324 5.86 -33.04 8.33
CA LYS A 324 6.48 -33.27 9.65
C LYS A 324 5.41 -33.48 10.73
N LEU A 325 4.34 -32.69 10.70
CA LEU A 325 3.20 -32.81 11.61
C LEU A 325 2.49 -34.16 11.47
N GLU A 326 2.21 -34.60 10.24
CA GLU A 326 1.63 -35.92 9.95
C GLU A 326 2.51 -37.04 10.53
N LYS A 327 3.84 -36.96 10.33
CA LYS A 327 4.78 -37.97 10.83
C LYS A 327 4.85 -38.05 12.37
N LEU A 328 4.78 -36.91 13.06
CA LEU A 328 4.89 -36.86 14.53
C LEU A 328 3.56 -37.16 15.24
N SER A 329 2.43 -36.75 14.64
CA SER A 329 1.11 -36.90 15.26
C SER A 329 0.40 -38.19 14.88
N GLY A 330 0.76 -38.81 13.75
CA GLY A 330 0.03 -39.93 13.17
C GLY A 330 -1.33 -39.52 12.57
N LEU A 331 -1.68 -38.23 12.57
CA LEU A 331 -2.96 -37.74 12.06
C LEU A 331 -3.03 -37.87 10.54
N SER A 332 -4.08 -38.53 10.07
CA SER A 332 -4.44 -38.61 8.66
C SER A 332 -4.86 -37.25 8.09
N LYS A 333 -4.93 -37.16 6.76
CA LYS A 333 -5.40 -35.96 6.06
C LYS A 333 -6.84 -35.61 6.42
N GLU A 334 -7.67 -36.63 6.61
CA GLU A 334 -9.07 -36.52 7.02
C GLU A 334 -9.16 -35.92 8.41
N GLU A 335 -8.29 -36.33 9.33
CA GLU A 335 -8.22 -35.80 10.69
C GLU A 335 -7.73 -34.35 10.71
N ILE A 336 -6.68 -33.99 9.96
CA ILE A 336 -6.20 -32.59 9.83
C ILE A 336 -7.32 -31.67 9.31
N THR A 337 -8.12 -32.17 8.36
CA THR A 337 -9.27 -31.43 7.82
C THR A 337 -10.41 -31.37 8.82
N TYR A 338 -10.66 -32.45 9.56
CA TYR A 338 -11.67 -32.56 10.63
C TYR A 338 -11.38 -31.60 11.79
N TRP A 339 -10.11 -31.48 12.22
CA TRP A 339 -9.66 -30.54 13.25
C TRP A 339 -9.60 -29.08 12.74
N ASN A 340 -9.89 -28.84 11.46
CA ASN A 340 -9.89 -27.53 10.79
C ASN A 340 -8.55 -26.75 10.91
N ILE A 341 -7.45 -27.41 11.33
CA ILE A 341 -6.12 -26.79 11.49
C ILE A 341 -5.45 -26.42 10.15
N ALA A 342 -6.14 -26.61 9.03
CA ALA A 342 -5.75 -26.17 7.69
C ALA A 342 -6.10 -24.69 7.39
N LYS A 343 -6.55 -23.94 8.40
CA LYS A 343 -6.93 -22.53 8.27
C LYS A 343 -6.41 -21.72 9.45
N LEU A 344 -6.05 -20.47 9.18
CA LEU A 344 -5.57 -19.52 10.18
C LEU A 344 -6.63 -19.16 11.22
N GLU A 345 -7.92 -19.15 10.83
CA GLU A 345 -9.05 -18.79 11.70
C GLU A 345 -9.08 -19.61 13.00
N VAL A 346 -8.71 -20.90 12.92
CA VAL A 346 -8.68 -21.79 14.08
C VAL A 346 -7.62 -21.35 15.10
N PHE A 347 -6.47 -20.89 14.64
CA PHE A 347 -5.42 -20.37 15.51
C PHE A 347 -5.77 -18.98 16.04
N ALA A 348 -6.51 -18.20 15.24
CA ALA A 348 -6.98 -16.86 15.62
C ALA A 348 -8.05 -16.87 16.72
N SER A 349 -8.92 -17.87 16.73
CA SER A 349 -10.05 -17.97 17.65
C SER A 349 -9.79 -18.83 18.90
N SER A 350 -8.67 -19.57 18.95
CA SER A 350 -8.42 -20.52 20.04
C SER A 350 -7.58 -19.90 21.15
N GLU A 351 -8.12 -19.86 22.37
CA GLU A 351 -7.33 -19.67 23.59
C GLU A 351 -6.64 -21.00 23.93
N MET A 352 -5.46 -21.24 23.35
CA MET A 352 -4.76 -22.51 23.55
C MET A 352 -3.92 -22.47 24.84
N ASN A 353 -4.10 -23.47 25.70
CA ASN A 353 -3.29 -23.65 26.90
C ASN A 353 -1.93 -24.28 26.52
N PRO A 354 -0.78 -23.62 26.80
CA PRO A 354 0.56 -24.14 26.49
C PRO A 354 0.89 -25.49 27.12
N GLU A 355 0.16 -25.90 28.17
CA GLU A 355 0.35 -27.19 28.85
C GLU A 355 -0.37 -28.36 28.16
N GLN A 356 -1.18 -28.09 27.12
CA GLN A 356 -1.84 -29.15 26.35
C GLN A 356 -0.86 -29.78 25.35
N GLY A 357 -0.91 -31.12 25.23
CA GLY A 357 0.00 -31.89 24.36
C GLY A 357 0.01 -31.48 22.89
N ILE A 358 -1.08 -30.88 22.39
CA ILE A 358 -1.13 -30.34 21.02
C ILE A 358 -0.19 -29.14 20.84
N PHE A 359 0.02 -28.28 21.84
CA PHE A 359 0.97 -27.17 21.75
C PHE A 359 2.41 -27.68 21.58
N THR A 360 2.79 -28.68 22.36
CA THR A 360 4.11 -29.34 22.26
C THR A 360 4.34 -29.89 20.85
N LEU A 361 3.34 -30.57 20.28
CA LEU A 361 3.40 -31.09 18.91
C LEU A 361 3.62 -29.98 17.87
N PHE A 362 2.87 -28.88 17.97
CA PHE A 362 3.04 -27.72 17.06
C PHE A 362 4.43 -27.09 17.21
N LYS A 363 4.92 -26.95 18.45
CA LYS A 363 6.26 -26.43 18.74
C LYS A 363 7.36 -27.33 18.17
N GLU A 364 7.26 -28.64 18.31
CA GLU A 364 8.19 -29.59 17.71
C GLU A 364 8.19 -29.53 16.18
N CYS A 365 7.04 -29.18 15.58
CA CYS A 365 6.92 -28.92 14.14
C CYS A 365 7.42 -27.53 13.71
N GLY A 366 7.75 -26.64 14.65
CA GLY A 366 8.13 -25.25 14.38
C GLY A 366 6.94 -24.38 13.94
N LEU A 367 5.73 -24.69 14.41
CA LEU A 367 4.46 -24.08 14.04
C LEU A 367 3.79 -23.32 15.20
N ASP A 368 4.44 -23.22 16.35
CA ASP A 368 3.95 -22.52 17.54
C ASP A 368 3.71 -21.02 17.29
N TYR A 369 4.44 -20.42 16.35
CA TYR A 369 4.22 -19.03 15.94
C TYR A 369 2.80 -18.77 15.42
N LEU A 370 2.08 -19.79 14.94
CA LEU A 370 0.69 -19.63 14.45
C LEU A 370 -0.25 -19.06 15.52
N PHE A 371 0.02 -19.37 16.80
CA PHE A 371 -0.74 -18.84 17.94
C PHE A 371 -0.40 -17.39 18.27
N ASP A 372 0.75 -16.88 17.79
CA ASP A 372 1.12 -15.48 17.91
C ASP A 372 0.58 -14.65 16.73
N VAL A 373 0.47 -15.23 15.53
CA VAL A 373 -0.14 -14.55 14.36
C VAL A 373 -1.52 -14.01 14.72
N ALA A 374 -2.32 -14.82 15.42
CA ALA A 374 -3.63 -14.47 15.98
C ALA A 374 -3.62 -13.12 16.72
N LYS A 375 -2.64 -12.93 17.60
CA LYS A 375 -2.48 -11.72 18.41
C LYS A 375 -2.13 -10.52 17.53
N HIS A 376 -1.36 -10.73 16.46
CA HIS A 376 -0.94 -9.68 15.53
C HIS A 376 -1.96 -9.32 14.45
N ILE A 377 -2.98 -10.16 14.24
CA ILE A 377 -4.16 -9.80 13.46
C ILE A 377 -5.04 -8.85 14.29
N ASN A 378 -5.28 -9.16 15.58
CA ASN A 378 -6.15 -8.37 16.45
C ASN A 378 -5.50 -7.12 17.11
N ARG A 379 -4.17 -7.08 17.31
CA ARG A 379 -3.49 -5.97 18.05
C ARG A 379 -2.82 -4.92 17.17
N ASN A 380 -2.42 -5.26 15.95
CA ASN A 380 -1.52 -4.41 15.14
C ASN A 380 -2.21 -3.69 13.97
N GLU A 381 -3.54 -3.58 13.98
CA GLU A 381 -4.27 -2.58 13.17
C GLU A 381 -4.34 -1.22 13.89
N LYS A 382 -3.92 -1.13 15.17
CA LYS A 382 -3.84 0.13 15.91
C LYS A 382 -2.48 0.82 15.83
N ASP A 383 -1.39 0.07 15.68
CA ASP A 383 -0.04 0.65 15.71
C ASP A 383 0.52 0.83 14.30
N THR A 384 0.24 2.02 13.77
CA THR A 384 0.91 2.81 12.71
C THR A 384 -0.02 3.32 11.62
N TYR A 385 -1.19 2.71 11.42
CA TYR A 385 -2.31 3.21 10.61
C TYR A 385 -3.54 2.36 10.94
N ASN A 386 -4.68 3.01 11.20
CA ASN A 386 -5.95 2.34 11.49
C ASN A 386 -6.51 1.65 10.22
N TRP A 387 -5.98 0.47 9.89
CA TRP A 387 -6.41 -0.31 8.74
C TRP A 387 -7.85 -0.81 8.89
N ASP A 388 -8.32 -1.02 10.13
CA ASP A 388 -9.74 -1.24 10.41
C ASP A 388 -10.61 -0.06 9.97
N ALA A 389 -10.19 1.18 10.28
CA ALA A 389 -10.87 2.37 9.80
C ALA A 389 -10.72 2.54 8.28
N PHE A 390 -9.63 2.08 7.68
CA PHE A 390 -9.46 2.07 6.22
C PHE A 390 -10.43 1.08 5.56
N ASP A 391 -10.54 -0.15 6.07
CA ASP A 391 -11.44 -1.19 5.55
C ASP A 391 -12.91 -0.86 5.85
N GLU A 392 -13.21 -0.34 7.04
CA GLU A 392 -14.54 0.17 7.41
C GLU A 392 -14.92 1.40 6.58
N TYR A 393 -13.97 2.27 6.25
CA TYR A 393 -14.19 3.43 5.36
C TYR A 393 -14.35 3.01 3.90
N MET A 394 -13.58 2.04 3.42
CA MET A 394 -13.76 1.43 2.11
C MET A 394 -15.12 0.74 2.01
N ARG A 395 -15.59 0.10 3.09
CA ARG A 395 -16.94 -0.49 3.19
C ARG A 395 -18.03 0.58 3.25
N LYS A 396 -17.90 1.61 4.09
CA LYS A 396 -18.85 2.75 4.18
C LYS A 396 -18.92 3.56 2.89
N GLY A 397 -17.80 3.72 2.18
CA GLY A 397 -17.78 4.32 0.85
C GLY A 397 -18.56 3.51 -0.17
N LYS A 398 -18.53 2.18 -0.09
CA LYS A 398 -19.38 1.28 -0.89
C LYS A 398 -20.86 1.32 -0.48
N GLU A 399 -21.17 1.58 0.79
CA GLU A 399 -22.54 1.74 1.30
C GLU A 399 -23.16 3.10 0.91
N LEU A 400 -22.42 4.21 1.01
CA LEU A 400 -22.84 5.53 0.51
C LEU A 400 -23.09 5.54 -1.01
N LEU A 401 -22.40 4.67 -1.74
CA LEU A 401 -22.64 4.45 -3.18
C LEU A 401 -23.91 3.66 -3.47
N LYS A 402 -24.41 2.85 -2.52
CA LYS A 402 -25.72 2.19 -2.65
C LYS A 402 -26.86 3.17 -2.42
N ASP A 403 -26.75 4.05 -1.42
CA ASP A 403 -27.75 5.09 -1.16
C ASP A 403 -27.89 6.06 -2.35
N ASP A 404 -26.78 6.41 -3.02
CA ASP A 404 -26.81 7.22 -4.25
C ASP A 404 -27.36 6.45 -5.47
N LEU A 405 -27.25 5.11 -5.52
CA LEU A 405 -27.81 4.28 -6.60
C LEU A 405 -29.29 3.97 -6.39
N GLU A 406 -29.74 3.79 -5.15
CA GLU A 406 -31.15 3.67 -4.78
C GLU A 406 -31.88 5.01 -4.99
N GLY A 407 -31.24 6.15 -4.69
CA GLY A 407 -31.78 7.48 -5.00
C GLY A 407 -31.87 7.81 -6.50
N ILE A 408 -31.07 7.14 -7.36
CA ILE A 408 -31.17 7.26 -8.83
C ILE A 408 -32.26 6.35 -9.40
N ALA A 409 -32.46 5.16 -8.82
CA ALA A 409 -33.54 4.25 -9.21
C ALA A 409 -34.93 4.89 -8.94
N ASP A 410 -35.06 5.64 -7.83
CA ASP A 410 -36.28 6.39 -7.51
C ASP A 410 -36.50 7.62 -8.44
N GLU A 411 -35.45 8.20 -9.01
CA GLU A 411 -35.57 9.31 -9.98
C GLU A 411 -35.86 8.83 -11.43
N GLU A 412 -35.39 7.64 -11.83
CA GLU A 412 -35.72 7.05 -13.15
C GLU A 412 -37.19 6.58 -13.20
N ASP A 413 -37.75 6.03 -12.12
CA ASP A 413 -39.18 5.66 -12.03
C ASP A 413 -40.14 6.88 -12.03
N LEU A 414 -39.65 8.05 -11.65
CA LEU A 414 -40.40 9.31 -11.74
C LEU A 414 -40.35 9.95 -13.13
N GLN A 415 -39.29 9.72 -13.91
CA GLN A 415 -39.17 10.25 -15.28
C GLN A 415 -39.92 9.41 -16.32
N GLU A 416 -40.09 8.09 -16.12
CA GLU A 416 -40.90 7.27 -17.04
C GLU A 416 -42.41 7.56 -16.97
N LYS A 417 -42.91 8.16 -15.87
CA LYS A 417 -44.32 8.54 -15.74
C LYS A 417 -44.70 9.89 -16.35
N GLU A 418 -43.74 10.77 -16.66
CA GLU A 418 -44.01 12.09 -17.25
C GLU A 418 -43.93 12.14 -18.79
N VAL A 419 -43.53 11.04 -19.46
CA VAL A 419 -43.41 11.00 -20.95
C VAL A 419 -44.67 10.42 -21.64
N LEU A 420 -45.69 10.01 -20.88
CA LEU A 420 -46.98 9.55 -21.40
C LEU A 420 -48.11 10.49 -20.98
N LEU A 421 -48.08 11.74 -21.45
CA LEU A 421 -49.25 12.60 -21.59
C LEU A 421 -48.85 13.84 -22.42
N PHE A 422 -49.35 13.83 -23.67
CA PHE A 422 -49.52 14.90 -24.68
C PHE A 422 -48.89 14.59 -26.03
#